data_AF-A0A536UG82-F1
#
_entry.id   AF-A0A536UG82-F1
#
_cell.length_a   1.000
_cell.length_b   1.000
_cell.length_c   1.000
_cell.angle_alpha   90.00
_cell.angle_beta   90.00
_cell.angle_gamma   90.00
#
_symmetry.space_group_name_H-M   'P 1'
#
loop_
_entity.id
_entity.type
_entity.pdbx_description
1 polymer ?
#
loop_
_entity_poly.entity_id
_entity_poly.type
_entity_poly.pdbx_seq_one_letter_code
_entity_poly.pdbx_strand_id
1 'polypeptide(L)' 'MRIVITNPGRLPEGFDVAAVRSGVSGLGLVRALLPRRHASLTLRQSGDEVVACIGLAPPGVTRVIAAA' A
#
# COMPACT_ATOMS: atom_id res chain seq x y z
N MET A 1 10.33 0.78 6.79
CA MET A 1 9.14 1.32 7.47
C MET A 1 7.89 0.61 6.96
N ARG A 2 6.88 0.43 7.82
CA ARG A 2 5.61 -0.20 7.45
C ARG A 2 4.45 0.69 7.89
N ILE A 3 3.49 0.92 7.00
CA ILE A 3 2.24 1.65 7.29
C ILE A 3 1.08 0.68 7.09
N VAL A 4 0.11 0.70 8.01
CA VAL A 4 -1.05 -0.20 7.99
C VAL A 4 -2.31 0.64 8.13
N ILE A 5 -3.30 0.35 7.29
CA ILE A 5 -4.63 0.95 7.34
C ILE A 5 -5.63 -0.20 7.33
N THR A 6 -6.56 -0.22 8.28
CA THR A 6 -7.65 -1.19 8.35
C THR A 6 -8.95 -0.51 7.97
N ASN A 7 -9.83 -1.25 7.31
CA ASN A 7 -11.16 -0.78 6.95
C ASN A 7 -12.15 -1.95 6.96
N PRO A 8 -13.34 -1.82 7.56
CA PRO A 8 -14.37 -2.84 7.47
C PRO A 8 -14.72 -3.16 6.01
N GLY A 9 -14.89 -4.45 5.70
CA GLY A 9 -15.28 -4.88 4.37
C GLY A 9 -14.84 -6.29 3.99
N ARG A 10 -15.14 -6.65 2.74
CA ARG A 10 -14.77 -7.94 2.14
C ARG A 10 -14.11 -7.72 0.79
N LEU A 11 -12.94 -8.32 0.62
CA LEU A 11 -12.35 -8.51 -0.70
C LEU A 11 -13.06 -9.68 -1.41
N PRO A 12 -13.19 -9.63 -2.75
CA PRO A 12 -13.53 -10.80 -3.53
C PRO A 12 -12.54 -11.96 -3.26
N GLU A 13 -13.02 -13.19 -3.39
CA GLU A 13 -12.15 -14.36 -3.33
C GLU A 13 -11.06 -14.28 -4.42
N GLY A 14 -9.83 -14.64 -4.06
CA GLY A 14 -8.70 -14.57 -4.98
C GLY A 14 -8.30 -13.15 -5.39
N PHE A 15 -8.78 -12.10 -4.72
CA PHE A 15 -8.42 -10.72 -5.05
C PHE A 15 -6.90 -10.50 -4.98
N ASP A 16 -6.34 -10.05 -6.09
CA ASP A 16 -4.96 -9.58 -6.19
C ASP A 16 -4.94 -8.10 -6.56
N VAL A 17 -4.43 -7.28 -5.65
CA VAL A 17 -4.27 -5.84 -5.88
C VAL A 17 -3.40 -5.56 -7.11
N ALA A 18 -2.39 -6.39 -7.39
CA ALA A 18 -1.49 -6.23 -8.53
C ALA A 18 -2.19 -6.43 -9.88
N ALA A 19 -3.26 -7.24 -9.91
CA ALA A 19 -4.08 -7.48 -11.09
C ALA A 19 -5.11 -6.38 -11.37
N VAL A 20 -5.35 -5.47 -10.42
CA VAL A 20 -6.31 -4.36 -10.59
C VAL A 20 -5.77 -3.37 -11.62
N ARG A 21 -6.50 -3.20 -12.73
CA ARG A 21 -6.14 -2.29 -13.82
C ARG A 21 -6.03 -0.85 -13.35
N SER A 22 -5.11 -0.10 -13.97
CA SER A 22 -4.95 1.35 -13.82
C SER A 22 -6.18 2.06 -14.40
N GLY A 23 -7.22 2.20 -13.59
CA GLY A 23 -8.51 2.81 -13.96
C GLY A 23 -9.39 3.08 -12.76
N VAL A 24 -9.17 2.36 -11.64
CA VAL A 24 -9.76 2.72 -10.34
C VAL A 24 -9.02 3.95 -9.81
N SER A 25 -9.69 5.10 -9.78
CA SER A 25 -9.11 6.42 -9.49
C SER A 25 -8.27 6.45 -8.21
N GLY A 26 -8.78 5.87 -7.12
CA GLY A 26 -8.09 5.84 -5.83
C GLY A 26 -6.80 5.00 -5.82
N LEU A 27 -6.85 3.77 -6.33
CA LEU A 27 -5.67 2.89 -6.34
C LEU A 27 -4.61 3.36 -7.34
N GLY A 28 -5.04 3.95 -8.46
CA GLY A 28 -4.16 4.61 -9.41
C GLY A 28 -3.34 5.74 -8.75
N LEU A 29 -4.01 6.59 -7.96
CA LEU A 29 -3.34 7.65 -7.21
C LEU A 29 -2.35 7.11 -6.18
N VAL A 30 -2.78 6.14 -5.36
CA VAL A 30 -1.87 5.53 -4.35
C VAL A 30 -0.63 4.97 -5.04
N ARG A 31 -0.78 4.23 -6.14
CA ARG A 31 0.36 3.68 -6.89
C ARG A 31 1.25 4.77 -7.51
N ALA A 32 0.68 5.90 -7.91
CA ALA A 32 1.44 7.03 -8.46
C ALA A 32 2.26 7.77 -7.38
N LEU A 33 1.80 7.77 -6.13
CA LEU A 33 2.49 8.39 -5.00
C LEU A 33 3.58 7.49 -4.39
N LEU A 34 3.50 6.18 -4.58
CA LEU A 34 4.50 5.26 -4.06
C LEU A 34 5.80 5.31 -4.89
N PRO A 35 6.98 5.26 -4.23
CA PRO A 35 8.25 5.06 -4.93
C PRO A 35 8.18 3.84 -5.85
N ARG A 36 8.47 4.04 -7.13
CA ARG A 36 8.34 2.97 -8.16
C ARG A 36 9.21 1.75 -7.86
N ARG A 37 10.34 1.98 -7.17
CA ARG A 37 11.24 0.95 -6.63
C ARG A 37 11.31 1.20 -5.13
N HIS A 38 11.47 0.14 -4.33
CA HIS A 38 11.59 0.22 -2.86
C HIS A 38 10.29 0.52 -2.08
N ALA A 39 9.13 0.38 -2.72
CA ALA A 39 7.84 0.35 -2.05
C ALA A 39 7.02 -0.88 -2.46
N SER A 40 6.13 -1.31 -1.57
CA SER A 40 5.12 -2.35 -1.85
C SER A 40 3.77 -1.92 -1.32
N LEU A 41 2.70 -2.41 -1.97
CA LEU A 41 1.32 -2.26 -1.54
C LEU A 41 0.65 -3.62 -1.58
N THR A 42 0.07 -4.04 -0.47
CA THR A 42 -0.76 -5.25 -0.39
C THR A 42 -2.11 -4.92 0.23
N LEU A 43 -3.18 -5.53 -0.26
CA LEU A 43 -4.46 -5.58 0.41
C LEU A 43 -4.74 -7.04 0.76
N ARG A 44 -5.10 -7.32 2.02
CA ARG A 44 -5.42 -8.67 2.50
C ARG A 44 -6.69 -8.64 3.34
N GLN A 45 -7.49 -9.69 3.23
CA GLN A 45 -8.61 -9.90 4.15
C GLN A 45 -8.07 -10.35 5.52
N SER A 46 -8.62 -9.79 6.59
CA SER A 46 -8.39 -10.20 7.97
C SER A 46 -9.70 -10.12 8.75
N GLY A 47 -10.36 -11.27 8.94
CA GLY A 47 -11.69 -11.30 9.56
C GLY A 47 -12.67 -10.41 8.80
N ASP A 48 -13.27 -9.44 9.49
CA ASP A 48 -14.22 -8.48 8.92
C ASP A 48 -13.63 -7.21 8.31
N GLU A 49 -12.31 -7.18 8.20
CA GLU A 49 -11.58 -6.03 7.70
C GLU A 49 -10.72 -6.36 6.48
N VAL A 50 -10.54 -5.34 5.65
CA VAL A 50 -9.50 -5.28 4.63
C VAL A 50 -8.33 -4.50 5.22
N VAL A 51 -7.16 -5.13 5.22
CA VAL A 51 -5.92 -4.56 5.72
C VAL A 51 -5.06 -4.16 4.53
N ALA A 52 -4.89 -2.86 4.33
CA ALA A 52 -3.91 -2.30 3.41
C ALA A 52 -2.57 -2.13 4.13
N CYS A 53 -1.50 -2.60 3.52
CA CYS A 53 -0.14 -2.49 4.05
C CYS A 53 0.78 -1.90 2.99
N ILE A 54 1.48 -0.83 3.37
CA ILE A 54 2.52 -0.21 2.58
C ILE A 54 3.88 -0.50 3.22
N GLY A 55 4.75 -1.15 2.46
CA GLY A 55 6.16 -1.31 2.81
C GLY A 55 6.98 -0.21 2.14
N LEU A 56 7.85 0.46 2.90
CA LEU A 56 8.77 1.49 2.39
C LEU A 56 10.19 1.13 2.84
N ALA A 57 11.12 1.13 1.90
CA ALA A 57 12.53 0.79 2.15
C ALA A 57 13.48 1.87 1.58
N PRO A 58 14.67 2.04 2.18
CA PRO A 58 15.75 2.78 1.54
C PRO A 58 16.16 2.18 0.19
N PRO A 59 16.69 3.00 -0.74
CA PRO A 59 16.84 4.45 -0.66
C PRO A 59 15.55 5.22 -0.97
N GLY A 60 14.44 4.53 -1.31
CA GLY A 60 13.18 5.18 -1.72
C GLY A 60 12.56 6.06 -0.64
N VAL A 61 12.85 5.78 0.63
CA VAL A 61 12.61 6.67 1.76
C VAL A 61 13.82 6.62 2.69
N THR A 62 14.32 7.78 3.10
CA THR A 62 15.38 7.91 4.11
C THR A 62 14.86 8.70 5.30
N ARG A 63 15.36 8.38 6.49
CA ARG A 63 15.06 9.16 7.68
C ARG A 63 15.90 10.43 7.62
N VAL A 64 15.23 11.58 7.53
CA VAL A 64 15.89 12.87 7.72
C VAL A 64 16.16 13.04 9.21
N ILE A 65 17.41 13.26 9.55
CA ILE A 65 17.82 13.64 10.91
C ILE A 65 18.02 15.15 10.83
N ALA A 66 17.24 15.92 11.59
CA ALA A 66 17.48 17.37 11.67
C ALA A 66 18.84 17.61 12.33
N ALA A 67 19.65 18.50 11.75
CA ALA A 67 20.88 18.94 12.38
C ALA A 67 20.52 19.71 13.67
N ALA A 68 21.24 19.40 14.75
CA ALA A 68 21.05 20.00 16.07
C ALA A 68 21.44 21.48 16.09
#